data_AF-A0A953DD39-F1
#
_entry.id   AF-A0A953DD39-F1
#
_cell.length_a   1.000
_cell.length_b   1.000
_cell.length_c   1.000
_cell.angle_alpha   90.00
_cell.angle_beta   90.00
_cell.angle_gamma   90.00
#
_symmetry.space_group_name_H-M   'P 1'
#
loop_
_entity.id
_entity.type
_entity.pdbx_description
1 polymer ?
#
loop_
_entity_poly.entity_id
_entity_poly.type
_entity_poly.pdbx_seq_one_letter_code
_entity_poly.pdbx_strand_id
1 'polypeptide(L)'
;MKKFIIIALAFVPTVALAQELGNLESLLRSVGRLVDLALPIVVALALLAFFYGLVKLIWGGAEAVKEGKSLMLWGIVALFVMVSVWGLVRFIGIAFDVRQGGSVDVPTVPLK
;
A
#
# COMPACT_ATOMS: atom_id res chain seq x y z
N MET A 1 -23.71 33.13 -30.15
CA MET A 1 -23.82 31.76 -29.61
C MET A 1 -22.96 30.74 -30.37
N LYS A 2 -23.05 30.62 -31.71
CA LYS A 2 -22.24 29.65 -32.49
C LYS A 2 -20.71 29.81 -32.35
N LYS A 3 -20.21 31.02 -32.13
CA LYS A 3 -18.77 31.32 -32.00
C LYS A 3 -18.15 30.78 -30.69
N PHE A 4 -18.93 30.68 -29.63
CA PHE A 4 -18.48 30.12 -28.34
C PHE A 4 -18.41 28.59 -28.36
N ILE A 5 -19.28 27.95 -29.14
CA ILE A 5 -19.25 26.49 -29.35
C ILE A 5 -17.98 26.08 -30.10
N ILE A 6 -17.55 26.87 -31.09
CA ILE A 6 -16.33 26.58 -31.88
C ILE A 6 -15.09 26.72 -31.01
N ILE A 7 -15.04 27.71 -30.12
CA ILE A 7 -13.93 27.88 -29.17
C ILE A 7 -13.89 26.73 -28.17
N ALA A 8 -15.03 26.33 -27.59
CA ALA A 8 -15.09 25.18 -26.69
C ALA A 8 -14.68 23.86 -27.37
N LEU A 9 -15.10 23.65 -28.63
CA LEU A 9 -14.76 22.46 -29.42
C LEU A 9 -13.27 22.42 -29.81
N ALA A 10 -12.65 23.58 -30.03
CA ALA A 10 -11.22 23.69 -30.30
C ALA A 10 -10.33 23.35 -29.09
N PHE A 11 -10.87 23.42 -27.87
CA PHE A 11 -10.17 23.02 -26.64
C PHE A 11 -10.37 21.53 -26.29
N VAL A 12 -11.33 20.82 -26.89
CA VAL A 12 -11.54 19.37 -26.67
C VAL A 12 -10.27 18.52 -26.92
N PRO A 13 -9.48 18.76 -27.98
CA PRO A 13 -8.23 18.01 -28.21
C PRO A 13 -7.19 18.25 -27.10
N THR A 14 -7.15 19.44 -26.50
CA THR A 14 -6.19 19.73 -25.43
C THR A 14 -6.50 19.00 -24.12
N VAL A 15 -7.77 18.71 -23.84
CA VAL A 15 -8.18 17.88 -22.68
C VAL A 15 -7.93 16.40 -22.95
N ALA A 16 -8.13 15.94 -24.19
CA ALA A 16 -7.78 14.58 -24.62
C ALA A 16 -6.26 14.34 -24.62
N LEU A 17 -5.46 15.36 -24.96
CA LEU A 17 -4.00 15.32 -24.93
C LEU A 17 -3.38 15.58 -23.55
N ALA A 18 -4.14 16.14 -22.58
CA ALA A 18 -3.71 16.23 -21.18
C ALA A 18 -3.70 14.85 -20.47
N GLN A 19 -4.23 13.82 -21.13
CA GLN A 19 -4.37 12.45 -20.62
C GLN A 19 -3.10 11.59 -20.80
N GLU A 20 -1.90 12.13 -20.67
CA GLU A 20 -0.67 11.32 -20.60
C GLU A 20 -0.03 11.36 -19.21
N LEU A 21 -0.80 10.88 -18.21
CA LEU A 21 -0.26 10.50 -16.90
C LEU A 21 0.43 9.12 -16.91
N GLY A 22 0.55 8.47 -18.07
CA GLY A 22 1.06 7.09 -18.19
C GLY A 22 2.44 6.88 -17.57
N ASN A 23 3.34 7.84 -17.74
CA ASN A 23 4.67 7.77 -17.11
C ASN A 23 4.58 7.81 -15.58
N LEU A 24 3.77 8.71 -15.02
CA LEU A 24 3.56 8.83 -13.57
C LEU A 24 2.85 7.60 -13.01
N GLU A 25 1.84 7.09 -13.70
CA GLU A 25 1.14 5.87 -13.34
C GLU A 25 2.11 4.67 -13.31
N SER A 26 3.00 4.56 -14.31
CA SER A 26 3.99 3.49 -14.35
C SER A 26 4.98 3.56 -13.18
N LEU A 27 5.38 4.78 -12.79
CA LEU A 27 6.26 5.01 -11.64
C LEU A 27 5.54 4.64 -10.33
N LEU A 28 4.31 5.10 -10.13
CA LEU A 28 3.51 4.78 -8.95
C LEU A 28 3.25 3.28 -8.82
N ARG A 29 2.91 2.60 -9.91
CA ARG A 29 2.76 1.13 -9.93
C ARG A 29 4.08 0.42 -9.63
N SER A 30 5.20 0.95 -10.10
CA SER A 30 6.51 0.36 -9.84
C SER A 30 6.92 0.54 -8.37
N VAL A 31 6.70 1.72 -7.78
CA VAL A 31 6.89 1.94 -6.34
C VAL A 31 5.96 1.07 -5.52
N GLY A 32 4.68 0.96 -5.89
CA GLY A 32 3.71 0.07 -5.24
C GLY A 32 4.20 -1.38 -5.20
N ARG A 33 4.68 -1.91 -6.33
CA ARG A 33 5.27 -3.26 -6.40
C ARG A 33 6.48 -3.45 -5.48
N LEU A 34 7.33 -2.43 -5.35
CA LEU A 34 8.47 -2.48 -4.44
C LEU A 34 8.02 -2.53 -2.98
N VAL A 35 7.00 -1.75 -2.62
CA VAL A 35 6.43 -1.76 -1.27
C VAL A 35 5.74 -3.09 -0.96
N ASP A 36 4.96 -3.62 -1.91
CA ASP A 36 4.30 -4.93 -1.77
C ASP A 36 5.31 -6.06 -1.58
N LEU A 37 6.48 -5.97 -2.22
CA LEU A 37 7.57 -6.94 -2.05
C LEU A 37 8.33 -6.75 -0.73
N ALA A 38 8.48 -5.51 -0.27
CA ALA A 38 9.19 -5.19 0.97
C ALA A 38 8.37 -5.52 2.22
N LEU A 39 7.04 -5.35 2.17
CA LEU A 39 6.12 -5.61 3.28
C LEU A 39 6.33 -6.97 3.99
N PRO A 40 6.32 -8.13 3.28
CA PRO A 40 6.54 -9.42 3.92
C PRO A 40 7.93 -9.55 4.55
N ILE A 41 8.95 -8.91 3.97
CA ILE A 41 10.31 -8.89 4.52
C ILE A 41 10.32 -8.13 5.85
N VAL A 42 9.68 -6.96 5.92
CA VAL A 42 9.59 -6.16 7.15
C VAL A 42 8.83 -6.92 8.25
N VAL A 43 7.73 -7.61 7.91
CA VAL A 43 7.00 -8.46 8.86
C VAL A 43 7.89 -9.59 9.38
N ALA A 44 8.66 -10.25 8.51
CA ALA A 44 9.60 -11.29 8.92
C ALA A 44 10.69 -10.74 9.86
N LEU A 45 11.23 -9.55 9.57
CA LEU A 45 12.21 -8.88 10.44
C LEU A 45 11.61 -8.51 11.80
N ALA A 46 10.38 -8.02 11.84
CA ALA A 46 9.68 -7.72 13.10
C ALA A 46 9.45 -8.98 13.95
N LEU A 47 9.10 -10.11 13.31
CA LEU A 47 9.02 -11.41 13.98
C LEU A 47 10.39 -11.88 14.51
N LEU A 48 11.46 -11.73 13.72
CA LEU A 48 12.81 -12.07 14.15
C LEU A 48 13.26 -11.22 15.34
N ALA A 49 12.97 -9.91 15.31
CA ALA A 49 13.23 -9.03 16.45
C ALA A 49 12.47 -9.50 17.69
N PHE A 50 11.17 -9.81 17.56
CA PHE A 50 10.39 -10.36 18.67
C PHE A 50 11.03 -11.64 19.26
N PHE A 51 11.43 -12.60 18.42
CA PHE A 51 12.11 -13.80 18.88
C PHE A 51 13.47 -13.52 19.51
N TYR A 52 14.23 -12.57 19.00
CA TYR A 52 15.49 -12.14 19.60
C TYR A 52 15.29 -11.59 21.02
N GLY A 53 14.23 -10.79 21.22
CA GLY A 53 13.83 -10.33 22.54
C GLY A 53 13.41 -11.48 23.47
N LEU A 54 12.70 -12.49 22.94
CA LEU A 54 12.32 -13.70 23.68
C LEU A 54 13.53 -14.53 24.11
N VAL A 55 14.53 -14.68 23.24
CA VAL A 55 15.78 -15.37 23.59
C VAL A 55 16.51 -14.64 24.72
N LYS A 56 16.61 -13.30 24.65
CA LYS A 56 17.17 -12.49 25.76
C LYS A 56 16.37 -12.63 27.06
N LEU A 57 15.06 -12.84 26.98
CA LEU A 57 14.22 -13.05 28.16
C LEU A 57 14.50 -14.40 28.84
N ILE A 58 14.71 -15.46 28.05
CA ILE A 58 14.86 -16.83 28.56
C ILE A 58 16.30 -17.12 29.02
N TRP A 59 17.30 -16.68 28.26
CA TRP A 59 18.71 -16.98 28.53
C TRP A 59 19.53 -15.78 29.04
N GLY A 60 18.94 -14.59 29.14
CA GLY A 60 19.63 -13.39 29.61
C GLY A 60 19.64 -13.26 31.14
N GLY A 61 20.66 -12.58 31.65
CA GLY A 61 20.68 -12.09 33.03
C GLY A 61 19.71 -10.91 33.25
N ALA A 62 19.63 -10.40 34.48
CA ALA A 62 18.64 -9.38 34.89
C ALA A 62 18.57 -8.15 33.95
N GLU A 63 19.71 -7.67 33.46
CA GLU A 63 19.77 -6.51 32.57
C GLU A 63 19.26 -6.85 31.15
N ALA A 64 19.67 -8.00 30.60
CA ALA A 64 19.26 -8.48 29.28
C ALA A 64 17.77 -8.81 29.23
N VAL A 65 17.19 -9.26 30.34
CA VAL A 65 15.75 -9.50 30.50
C VAL A 65 14.95 -8.21 30.32
N LYS A 66 15.41 -7.08 30.90
CA LYS A 66 14.72 -5.79 30.78
C LYS A 66 14.73 -5.29 29.34
N GLU A 67 15.87 -5.41 28.66
CA GLU A 67 16.00 -5.06 27.24
C GLU A 67 15.15 -5.99 26.35
N GLY A 68 15.18 -7.30 26.60
CA GLY A 68 14.40 -8.29 25.86
C GLY A 68 12.90 -8.03 25.93
N LYS A 69 12.37 -7.66 27.11
CA LYS A 69 10.96 -7.28 27.27
C LYS A 69 10.58 -6.05 26.43
N SER A 70 11.44 -5.02 26.44
CA SER A 70 11.21 -3.82 25.63
C SER A 70 11.17 -4.17 24.15
N LEU A 71 12.14 -4.96 23.68
CA LEU A 71 12.26 -5.34 22.27
C LEU A 71 11.09 -6.24 21.81
N MET A 72 10.63 -7.15 22.66
CA MET A 72 9.41 -7.93 22.42
C MET A 72 8.17 -7.03 22.31
N LEU A 73 8.01 -6.07 23.23
CA LEU A 73 6.87 -5.16 23.22
C LEU A 73 6.82 -4.36 21.91
N TRP A 74 7.95 -3.77 21.51
CA TRP A 74 8.05 -3.03 20.24
C TRP A 74 7.81 -3.92 19.02
N GLY A 75 8.32 -5.16 19.04
CA GLY A 75 8.06 -6.15 18.00
C GLY A 75 6.56 -6.50 17.87
N ILE A 76 5.89 -6.75 18.99
CA ILE A 76 4.43 -7.01 19.02
C ILE A 76 3.66 -5.79 18.52
N VAL A 77 4.00 -4.59 18.97
CA VAL A 77 3.31 -3.36 18.55
C VAL A 77 3.47 -3.15 17.04
N ALA A 78 4.66 -3.33 16.49
CA ALA A 78 4.90 -3.23 15.05
C ALA A 78 4.06 -4.26 14.26
N LEU A 79 4.07 -5.52 14.68
CA LEU A 79 3.28 -6.59 14.06
C LEU A 79 1.77 -6.31 14.16
N PHE A 80 1.31 -5.85 15.32
CA PHE A 80 -0.08 -5.51 15.55
C PHE A 80 -0.55 -4.39 14.61
N VAL A 81 0.23 -3.31 14.46
CA VAL A 81 -0.11 -2.21 13.55
C VAL A 81 -0.16 -2.70 12.11
N MET A 82 0.83 -3.47 11.66
CA MET A 82 0.88 -4.00 10.29
C MET A 82 -0.35 -4.87 9.96
N VAL A 83 -0.69 -5.80 10.84
CA VAL A 83 -1.85 -6.69 10.66
C VAL A 83 -3.16 -5.92 10.80
N SER A 84 -3.25 -4.98 11.73
CA SER A 84 -4.46 -4.18 11.97
C SER A 84 -4.79 -3.28 10.79
N VAL A 85 -3.80 -2.66 10.15
CA VAL A 85 -4.05 -1.82 8.96
C VAL A 85 -4.63 -2.66 7.83
N TRP A 86 -4.05 -3.82 7.52
CA TRP A 86 -4.56 -4.68 6.45
C TRP A 86 -5.94 -5.27 6.78
N GLY A 87 -6.14 -5.68 8.03
CA GLY A 87 -7.43 -6.16 8.51
C GLY A 87 -8.53 -5.09 8.45
N LEU A 88 -8.20 -3.86 8.84
CA LEU A 88 -9.13 -2.72 8.79
C LEU A 88 -9.47 -2.35 7.35
N VAL A 89 -8.47 -2.27 6.46
CA VAL A 89 -8.70 -2.02 5.03
C VAL A 89 -9.65 -3.08 4.50
N ARG A 90 -9.37 -4.36 4.72
CA ARG A 90 -10.23 -5.47 4.28
C ARG A 90 -11.65 -5.39 4.84
N PHE A 91 -11.79 -5.09 6.13
CA PHE A 91 -13.09 -4.93 6.78
C PHE A 91 -13.92 -3.84 6.11
N ILE A 92 -13.33 -2.68 5.84
CA ILE A 92 -13.98 -1.57 5.13
C ILE A 92 -14.36 -2.01 3.72
N GLY A 93 -13.47 -2.71 3.00
CA GLY A 93 -13.79 -3.19 1.65
C GLY A 93 -15.01 -4.09 1.61
N ILE A 94 -15.13 -5.00 2.57
CA ILE A 94 -16.31 -5.88 2.68
C ILE A 94 -17.55 -5.06 3.07
N ALA A 95 -17.42 -4.14 4.03
CA ALA A 95 -18.54 -3.35 4.54
C ALA A 95 -19.17 -2.44 3.47
N PHE A 96 -18.36 -1.93 2.54
CA PHE A 96 -18.79 -1.05 1.46
C PHE A 96 -18.86 -1.72 0.09
N ASP A 97 -18.74 -3.05 0.02
CA ASP A 97 -18.70 -3.85 -1.22
C ASP A 97 -17.67 -3.34 -2.26
N VAL A 98 -16.52 -2.88 -1.77
CA VAL A 98 -15.42 -2.39 -2.61
C VAL A 98 -14.49 -3.56 -2.92
N ARG A 99 -14.36 -3.92 -4.20
CA ARG A 99 -13.36 -4.89 -4.67
C ARG A 99 -11.95 -4.35 -4.44
N GLN A 100 -11.20 -5.02 -3.56
CA GLN A 100 -9.81 -4.70 -3.26
C GLN A 100 -8.88 -5.45 -4.21
N GLY A 101 -8.13 -4.69 -5.02
CA GLY A 101 -7.21 -5.23 -6.00
C GLY A 101 -7.92 -5.72 -7.27
N GLY A 102 -7.49 -5.18 -8.42
CA GLY A 102 -7.99 -5.53 -9.74
C GLY A 102 -7.51 -4.53 -10.79
N SER A 103 -7.37 -4.96 -12.04
CA SER A 103 -7.33 -4.04 -13.17
C SER A 103 -8.74 -3.50 -13.39
N VAL A 104 -8.89 -2.19 -13.42
CA VAL A 104 -10.10 -1.57 -13.96
C VAL A 104 -10.02 -1.77 -15.45
N ASP A 105 -10.69 -2.80 -15.97
CA ASP A 105 -10.90 -2.96 -17.40
C ASP A 105 -11.80 -1.82 -17.85
N VAL A 106 -11.17 -0.76 -18.34
CA VAL A 106 -11.90 0.34 -18.97
C VAL A 106 -12.53 -0.19 -20.26
N PRO A 107 -13.84 0.03 -20.48
CA PRO A 107 -14.48 -0.43 -21.69
C PRO A 107 -13.81 0.18 -22.93
N THR A 108 -13.23 -0.66 -23.79
CA THR A 108 -12.68 -0.21 -25.07
C THR A 108 -13.78 -0.27 -26.13
N VAL A 109 -13.87 0.79 -26.93
CA VAL A 109 -14.75 0.78 -28.10
C VAL A 109 -14.12 -0.08 -29.20
N PRO A 110 -14.87 -0.99 -29.84
CA PRO A 110 -14.33 -1.82 -30.92
C PRO A 110 -13.86 -0.92 -32.07
N LEU A 111 -12.57 -0.99 -32.41
CA LEU A 111 -12.06 -0.41 -33.64
C LEU A 111 -12.43 -1.37 -34.78
N LYS A 112 -13.27 -0.87 -35.70
CA LYS A 112 -13.68 -1.59 -36.91
C LYS A 112 -12.57 -1.60 -37.95
#